data_AF-A0A821P1T5-F1
#
_entry.id   AF-A0A821P1T5-F1
#
_cell.length_a   1.000
_cell.length_b   1.000
_cell.length_c   1.000
_cell.angle_alpha   90.00
_cell.angle_beta   90.00
_cell.angle_gamma   90.00
#
_symmetry.space_group_name_H-M   'P 1'
#
loop_
_entity.id
_entity.type
_entity.pdbx_description
1 polymer ?
#
loop_
_entity_poly.entity_id
_entity_poly.type
_entity_poly.pdbx_seq_one_letter_code
_entity_poly.pdbx_strand_id
1 'polypeptide(L)'
;MDDEATTDVEVTPLNYDSQQQNLTPDQLQHLFSQASCELVAESADEQEFFKREATIKAPKTSKVIQTPFPPPPSDRIEDLDIDIEQLKQLAKQEAGSLIIERHSPSERQIDYVLSTITLTFNQPMIAVSSLDDKMNTEDLGISLTPKIEGRWRWTGTKTLQFEAKHRLPYSTNYTLRVDKEHCVSAIG
;
A
#
# COMPACT_ATOMS: atom_id res chain seq x y z
N MET A 1 -19.67 35.49 -77.67
CA MET A 1 -19.44 36.24 -76.42
C MET A 1 -19.03 35.25 -75.36
N ASP A 2 -18.04 34.41 -75.68
CA ASP A 2 -16.57 34.68 -75.68
C ASP A 2 -16.08 34.35 -74.27
N ASP A 3 -15.01 33.62 -74.00
CA ASP A 3 -13.99 32.89 -74.75
C ASP A 3 -13.30 32.09 -73.63
N GLU A 4 -13.15 30.77 -73.73
CA GLU A 4 -12.29 30.02 -72.78
C GLU A 4 -11.25 29.25 -73.60
N ALA A 5 -10.20 29.97 -73.97
CA ALA A 5 -9.05 29.45 -74.69
C ALA A 5 -7.94 29.03 -73.71
N THR A 6 -7.74 27.71 -73.61
CA THR A 6 -6.45 26.99 -73.74
C THR A 6 -5.17 27.75 -73.37
N THR A 7 -4.37 27.20 -72.44
CA THR A 7 -3.03 26.68 -72.78
C THR A 7 -2.37 25.94 -71.61
N ASP A 8 -2.08 24.66 -71.82
CA ASP A 8 -0.95 23.96 -71.22
C ASP A 8 0.34 24.73 -71.53
N VAL A 9 1.20 24.96 -70.53
CA VAL A 9 2.62 25.24 -70.76
C VAL A 9 3.49 24.44 -69.80
N GLU A 10 4.25 23.57 -70.44
CA GLU A 10 5.26 22.65 -70.00
C GLU A 10 6.38 23.32 -69.19
N VAL A 11 6.75 22.71 -68.05
CA VAL A 11 7.79 23.17 -67.13
C VAL A 11 9.17 22.88 -67.72
N THR A 12 9.90 23.92 -68.12
CA THR A 12 11.34 23.82 -68.42
C THR A 12 12.14 24.20 -67.18
N PRO A 13 12.99 23.32 -66.61
CA PRO A 13 13.78 23.66 -65.42
C PRO A 13 14.91 24.65 -65.78
N LEU A 14 15.00 25.73 -64.99
CA LEU A 14 16.10 26.68 -65.04
C LEU A 14 17.41 25.98 -64.61
N ASN A 15 18.31 25.82 -65.58
CA ASN A 15 19.65 25.31 -65.36
C ASN A 15 20.47 26.41 -64.65
N TYR A 16 20.66 26.28 -63.33
CA TYR A 16 21.56 27.15 -62.57
C TYR A 16 23.00 26.72 -62.83
N ASP A 17 23.69 27.45 -63.71
CA ASP A 17 25.14 27.34 -63.85
C ASP A 17 25.79 27.96 -62.61
N SER A 18 26.02 27.14 -61.58
CA SER A 18 26.79 27.52 -60.41
C SER A 18 28.28 27.52 -60.75
N GLN A 19 28.69 28.52 -61.54
CA GLN A 19 30.09 28.91 -61.68
C GLN A 19 30.57 29.42 -60.32
N GLN A 20 31.07 28.53 -59.46
CA GLN A 20 31.81 28.91 -58.27
C GLN A 20 33.12 29.57 -58.71
N GLN A 21 33.09 30.89 -58.93
CA GLN A 21 34.31 31.65 -59.15
C GLN A 21 35.06 31.71 -57.82
N ASN A 22 36.25 31.10 -57.79
CA ASN A 22 37.14 31.17 -56.66
C ASN A 22 37.56 32.63 -56.48
N LEU A 23 37.14 33.25 -55.37
CA LEU A 23 37.48 34.63 -55.07
C LEU A 23 39.00 34.75 -54.90
N THR A 24 39.60 35.75 -55.54
CA THR A 24 41.02 36.03 -55.33
C THR A 24 41.23 36.54 -53.91
N PRO A 25 42.43 36.32 -53.32
CA PRO A 25 42.73 36.74 -51.95
C PRO A 25 42.43 38.23 -51.70
N ASP A 26 42.70 39.10 -52.67
CA ASP A 26 42.43 40.53 -52.57
C ASP A 26 40.92 40.85 -52.53
N GLN A 27 40.09 40.10 -53.25
CA GLN A 27 38.64 40.28 -53.22
C GLN A 27 38.03 39.79 -51.90
N LEU A 28 38.56 38.70 -51.34
CA LEU A 28 38.19 38.25 -49.99
C LEU A 28 38.58 39.29 -48.94
N GLN A 29 39.78 39.87 -49.04
CA GLN A 29 40.23 40.91 -48.14
C GLN A 29 39.30 42.13 -48.17
N HIS A 30 38.88 42.55 -49.38
CA HIS A 30 38.01 43.69 -49.58
C HIS A 30 36.59 43.46 -49.03
N LEU A 31 36.01 42.27 -49.23
CA LEU A 31 34.72 41.89 -48.64
C LEU A 31 34.80 41.82 -47.11
N PHE A 32 35.91 41.30 -46.58
CA PHE A 32 36.13 41.27 -45.14
C PHE A 32 36.16 42.68 -44.56
N SER A 33 36.93 43.59 -45.17
CA SER A 33 36.99 45.00 -44.75
C SER A 33 35.66 45.75 -44.88
N GLN A 34 34.81 45.38 -45.85
CA GLN A 34 33.47 45.95 -45.99
C GLN A 34 32.47 45.41 -44.96
N ALA A 35 32.61 44.14 -44.55
CA ALA A 35 31.71 43.48 -43.62
C ALA A 35 32.11 43.69 -42.15
N SER A 36 33.39 43.93 -41.87
CA SER A 36 33.90 44.19 -40.53
C SER A 36 33.74 45.68 -40.19
N CYS A 37 32.54 46.09 -39.80
CA CYS A 37 32.45 47.20 -38.85
C CYS A 37 33.22 46.74 -37.60
N GLU A 38 34.28 47.45 -37.22
CA GLU A 38 35.23 47.04 -36.19
C GLU A 38 34.49 46.86 -34.86
N LEU A 39 34.24 45.60 -34.47
CA LEU A 39 33.59 45.29 -33.19
C LEU A 39 34.60 45.62 -32.09
N VAL A 40 34.44 46.79 -31.47
CA VAL A 40 35.21 47.20 -30.31
C VAL A 40 34.71 46.38 -29.13
N ALA A 41 35.50 45.38 -28.72
CA ALA A 41 35.26 44.66 -27.47
C ALA A 41 35.53 45.63 -26.31
N GLU A 42 34.49 46.01 -25.58
CA GLU A 42 34.62 46.81 -24.37
C GLU A 42 34.89 45.89 -23.18
N SER A 43 35.59 46.38 -22.15
CA SER A 43 35.92 45.58 -20.96
C SER A 43 34.72 45.08 -20.16
N ALA A 44 33.50 45.52 -20.50
CA ALA A 44 32.25 45.09 -19.88
C ALA A 44 31.60 43.86 -20.53
N ASP A 45 32.09 43.40 -21.68
CA ASP A 45 31.54 42.24 -22.41
C ASP A 45 31.88 40.89 -21.74
N GLU A 46 32.97 40.82 -20.96
CA GLU A 46 33.32 39.64 -20.18
C GLU A 46 32.64 39.68 -18.81
N GLN A 47 31.44 39.10 -18.71
CA GLN A 47 30.75 38.93 -17.44
C GLN A 47 30.87 37.49 -16.92
N GLU A 48 31.30 37.35 -15.66
CA GLU A 48 31.31 36.07 -14.96
C GLU A 48 29.86 35.62 -14.71
N PHE A 49 29.52 34.40 -15.13
CA PHE A 49 28.15 33.90 -15.13
C PHE A 49 27.56 33.90 -13.70
N PHE A 50 26.51 34.70 -13.47
CA PHE A 50 25.90 34.84 -12.15
C PHE A 50 25.27 33.51 -11.70
N LYS A 51 25.95 32.80 -10.78
CA LYS A 51 25.44 31.59 -10.15
C LYS A 51 24.79 31.93 -8.81
N ARG A 52 23.57 31.44 -8.64
CA ARG A 52 22.81 31.49 -7.38
C ARG A 52 23.53 30.72 -6.27
N GLU A 53 23.42 31.22 -5.05
CA GLU A 53 24.00 30.60 -3.85
C GLU A 53 23.44 29.18 -3.63
N ALA A 54 24.29 28.28 -3.13
CA ALA A 54 23.92 26.90 -2.91
C ALA A 54 22.94 26.73 -1.74
N THR A 55 21.96 25.85 -1.92
CA THR A 55 20.96 25.49 -0.89
C THR A 55 21.58 24.76 0.31
N ILE A 56 21.04 25.00 1.50
CA ILE A 56 21.38 24.33 2.75
C ILE A 56 21.05 22.83 2.66
N LYS A 57 21.96 21.96 3.10
CA LYS A 57 21.75 20.51 3.10
C LYS A 57 20.66 20.09 4.08
N ALA A 58 19.90 19.05 3.73
CA ALA A 58 18.83 18.51 4.57
C ALA A 58 19.37 18.02 5.94
N PRO A 59 18.64 18.27 7.04
CA PRO A 59 19.02 17.80 8.36
C PRO A 59 18.97 16.27 8.43
N LYS A 60 20.02 15.64 8.94
CA LYS A 60 20.03 14.19 9.24
C LYS A 60 19.62 13.98 10.69
N THR A 61 18.43 13.40 10.93
CA THR A 61 17.83 13.31 12.27
C THR A 61 18.16 12.03 13.04
N SER A 62 18.83 11.06 12.42
CA SER A 62 18.98 9.71 12.98
C SER A 62 20.42 9.34 13.37
N LYS A 63 20.55 8.65 14.51
CA LYS A 63 21.75 7.91 14.90
C LYS A 63 21.62 6.49 14.35
N VAL A 64 22.58 6.05 13.54
CA VAL A 64 22.64 4.68 13.04
C VAL A 64 23.31 3.82 14.13
N ILE A 65 22.54 2.94 14.76
CA ILE A 65 23.07 1.95 15.71
C ILE A 65 23.44 0.72 14.89
N GLN A 66 24.74 0.42 14.79
CA GLN A 66 25.21 -0.81 14.15
C GLN A 66 25.38 -1.89 15.22
N THR A 67 24.42 -2.80 15.30
CA THR A 67 24.54 -4.04 16.07
C THR A 67 24.87 -5.20 15.14
N PRO A 68 25.79 -6.10 15.51
CA PRO A 68 26.07 -7.29 14.72
C PRO A 68 24.87 -8.26 14.79
N PHE A 69 24.59 -8.93 13.67
CA PHE A 69 23.64 -10.03 13.62
C PHE A 69 24.38 -11.33 13.25
N PRO A 70 24.21 -12.43 14.00
CA PRO A 70 23.40 -12.57 15.22
C PRO A 70 24.00 -11.79 16.42
N PRO A 71 23.20 -11.50 17.46
CA PRO A 71 23.70 -10.86 18.68
C PRO A 71 24.86 -11.68 19.28
N PRO A 72 25.88 -11.03 19.87
CA PRO A 72 27.02 -11.72 20.46
C PRO A 72 26.55 -12.63 21.61
N PRO A 73 27.24 -13.73 21.92
CA PRO A 73 26.82 -14.69 22.94
C PRO A 73 26.56 -14.06 24.33
N SER A 74 27.30 -13.00 24.68
CA SER A 74 27.09 -12.26 25.92
C SER A 74 25.75 -11.52 26.01
N ASP A 75 25.17 -11.14 24.87
CA ASP A 75 23.84 -10.50 24.77
C ASP A 75 22.77 -11.50 24.34
N ARG A 76 23.16 -12.72 23.96
CA ARG A 76 22.23 -13.80 23.71
C ARG A 76 21.75 -14.27 25.07
N ILE A 77 20.45 -14.12 25.31
CA ILE A 77 19.82 -14.80 26.43
C ILE A 77 19.80 -16.29 26.05
N GLU A 78 20.82 -17.02 26.51
CA GLU A 78 20.90 -18.47 26.41
C GLU A 78 19.92 -19.04 27.44
N ASP A 79 19.05 -19.95 26.98
CA ASP A 79 18.08 -20.68 27.79
C ASP A 79 17.31 -19.79 28.79
N LEU A 80 16.41 -18.93 28.26
CA LEU A 80 15.31 -18.51 29.11
C LEU A 80 14.57 -19.78 29.54
N ASP A 81 14.68 -20.14 30.81
CA ASP A 81 13.75 -21.04 31.48
C ASP A 81 12.38 -20.35 31.49
N ILE A 82 11.70 -20.38 30.34
CA ILE A 82 10.36 -19.88 30.19
C ILE A 82 9.43 -20.89 30.84
N ASP A 83 9.02 -20.61 32.08
CA ASP A 83 7.93 -21.34 32.68
C ASP A 83 6.61 -20.99 31.95
N ILE A 84 6.16 -21.91 31.11
CA ILE A 84 4.95 -21.80 30.31
C ILE A 84 3.73 -21.57 31.22
N GLU A 85 3.70 -22.16 32.41
CA GLU A 85 2.57 -22.01 33.34
C GLU A 85 2.55 -20.62 33.97
N GLN A 86 3.71 -20.07 34.31
CA GLN A 86 3.82 -18.70 34.80
C GLN A 86 3.34 -17.68 33.76
N LEU A 87 3.69 -17.87 32.48
CA LEU A 87 3.20 -17.02 31.39
C LEU A 87 1.68 -17.12 31.21
N LYS A 88 1.11 -18.32 31.31
CA LYS A 88 -0.36 -18.50 31.27
C LYS A 88 -1.03 -17.79 32.43
N GLN A 89 -0.47 -17.86 33.62
CA GLN A 89 -1.03 -17.19 34.80
C GLN A 89 -0.98 -15.67 34.68
N LEU A 90 0.14 -15.10 34.19
CA LEU A 90 0.24 -13.67 33.88
C LEU A 90 -0.79 -13.25 32.83
N ALA A 91 -0.93 -14.01 31.74
CA ALA A 91 -1.91 -13.72 30.70
C ALA A 91 -3.36 -13.79 31.23
N LYS A 92 -3.67 -14.75 32.12
CA LYS A 92 -4.98 -14.85 32.78
C LYS A 92 -5.26 -13.67 33.71
N GLN A 93 -4.25 -13.19 34.44
CA GLN A 93 -4.36 -12.00 35.29
C GLN A 93 -4.65 -10.73 34.47
N GLU A 94 -3.98 -10.57 33.33
CA GLU A 94 -4.18 -9.43 32.43
C GLU A 94 -5.54 -9.47 31.72
N ALA A 95 -5.99 -10.65 31.29
CA ALA A 95 -7.24 -10.81 30.56
C ALA A 95 -8.50 -10.60 31.45
N GLY A 96 -8.41 -10.96 32.73
CA GLY A 96 -9.48 -10.77 33.69
C GLY A 96 -10.68 -11.72 33.46
N SER A 97 -11.90 -11.19 33.56
CA SER A 97 -13.11 -12.00 33.38
C SER A 97 -13.42 -12.23 31.90
N LEU A 98 -13.82 -13.46 31.54
CA LEU A 98 -14.24 -13.78 30.17
C LEU A 98 -15.48 -12.99 29.77
N ILE A 99 -15.34 -12.18 28.73
CA ILE A 99 -16.41 -11.37 28.14
C ILE A 99 -16.38 -11.45 26.61
N ILE A 100 -17.53 -11.15 26.00
CA ILE A 100 -17.63 -10.93 24.56
C ILE A 100 -17.32 -9.46 24.29
N GLU A 101 -16.17 -9.18 23.70
CA GLU A 101 -15.75 -7.81 23.35
C GLU A 101 -16.54 -7.27 22.17
N ARG A 102 -16.77 -8.12 21.16
CA ARG A 102 -17.43 -7.70 19.92
C ARG A 102 -18.32 -8.80 19.40
N HIS A 103 -19.45 -8.39 18.87
CA HIS A 103 -20.34 -9.24 18.11
C HIS A 103 -20.72 -8.54 16.81
N SER A 104 -20.95 -9.32 15.76
CA SER A 104 -21.48 -8.87 14.49
C SER A 104 -22.59 -9.83 14.10
N PRO A 105 -23.78 -9.35 13.75
CA PRO A 105 -24.20 -7.94 13.68
C PRO A 105 -24.31 -7.25 15.04
N SER A 106 -24.01 -5.95 15.11
CA SER A 106 -24.13 -5.13 16.34
C SER A 106 -25.54 -4.58 16.54
N GLU A 107 -26.29 -4.42 15.45
CA GLU A 107 -27.63 -3.89 15.47
C GLU A 107 -28.64 -4.98 15.86
N ARG A 108 -29.67 -4.61 16.62
CA ARG A 108 -30.78 -5.52 16.92
C ARG A 108 -31.69 -5.77 15.73
N GLN A 109 -31.80 -4.79 14.82
CA GLN A 109 -32.62 -4.86 13.63
C GLN A 109 -31.75 -4.71 12.40
N ILE A 110 -31.99 -5.56 11.42
CA ILE A 110 -31.10 -5.74 10.27
C ILE A 110 -31.94 -5.71 9.01
N ASP A 111 -31.60 -4.78 8.13
CA ASP A 111 -32.29 -4.49 6.88
C ASP A 111 -31.52 -5.01 5.65
N TYR A 112 -30.31 -5.52 5.83
CA TYR A 112 -29.48 -6.12 4.79
C TYR A 112 -29.42 -7.66 4.89
N VAL A 113 -28.94 -8.30 3.81
CA VAL A 113 -28.78 -9.75 3.76
C VAL A 113 -27.64 -10.17 4.68
N LEU A 114 -27.91 -11.11 5.58
CA LEU A 114 -26.90 -11.75 6.41
C LEU A 114 -26.76 -13.23 6.11
N SER A 115 -25.51 -13.70 6.09
CA SER A 115 -25.16 -15.13 6.05
C SER A 115 -24.19 -15.52 7.16
N THR A 116 -23.71 -14.55 7.93
CA THR A 116 -22.62 -14.74 8.89
C THR A 116 -22.94 -14.06 10.21
N ILE A 117 -22.58 -14.73 11.31
CA ILE A 117 -22.62 -14.17 12.67
C ILE A 117 -21.24 -14.36 13.29
N THR A 118 -20.69 -13.32 13.91
CA THR A 118 -19.34 -13.35 14.48
C THR A 118 -19.36 -12.93 15.95
N LEU A 119 -18.63 -13.67 16.78
CA LEU A 119 -18.38 -13.37 18.19
C LEU A 119 -16.88 -13.27 18.44
N THR A 120 -16.44 -12.23 19.14
CA THR A 120 -15.04 -12.01 19.53
C THR A 120 -14.96 -11.92 21.06
N PHE A 121 -14.14 -12.78 21.66
CA PHE A 121 -13.87 -12.81 23.09
C PHE A 121 -12.63 -11.97 23.45
N ASN A 122 -12.53 -11.54 24.71
CA ASN A 122 -11.35 -10.80 25.20
C ASN A 122 -10.07 -11.64 25.26
N GLN A 123 -10.21 -12.96 25.38
CA GLN A 123 -9.11 -13.90 25.56
C GLN A 123 -9.20 -15.09 24.59
N PRO A 124 -8.08 -15.75 24.27
CA PRO A 124 -8.10 -16.89 23.36
C PRO A 124 -8.90 -18.05 23.97
N MET A 125 -9.86 -18.58 23.21
CA MET A 125 -10.71 -19.70 23.59
C MET A 125 -10.13 -21.04 23.12
N ILE A 126 -9.36 -21.02 22.02
CA ILE A 126 -8.74 -22.20 21.44
C ILE A 126 -7.25 -21.96 21.19
N ALA A 127 -6.46 -23.03 21.27
CA ALA A 127 -5.05 -22.99 20.87
C ALA A 127 -4.91 -22.74 19.36
N VAL A 128 -3.83 -22.04 18.96
CA VAL A 128 -3.55 -21.77 17.53
C VAL A 128 -3.40 -23.06 16.73
N SER A 129 -2.89 -24.13 17.35
CA SER A 129 -2.74 -25.45 16.72
C SER A 129 -4.05 -26.15 16.36
N SER A 130 -5.17 -25.75 16.98
CA SER A 130 -6.48 -26.41 16.83
C SER A 130 -7.46 -25.60 15.97
N LEU A 131 -6.97 -24.66 15.16
CA LEU A 131 -7.82 -23.87 14.27
C LEU A 131 -8.45 -24.71 13.14
N ASP A 132 -7.81 -25.81 12.73
CA ASP A 132 -8.30 -26.72 11.68
C ASP A 132 -9.27 -27.80 12.21
N ASP A 133 -9.37 -27.96 13.54
CA ASP A 133 -10.22 -28.98 14.14
C ASP A 133 -11.69 -28.64 13.93
N LYS A 134 -12.49 -29.66 13.55
CA LYS A 134 -13.94 -29.53 13.43
C LYS A 134 -14.51 -29.18 14.79
N MET A 135 -14.89 -27.91 14.93
CA MET A 135 -15.43 -27.36 16.17
C MET A 135 -16.80 -27.97 16.51
N ASN A 136 -16.92 -28.46 17.73
CA ASN A 136 -18.21 -28.79 18.33
C ASN A 136 -18.69 -27.60 19.17
N THR A 137 -19.82 -27.00 18.79
CA THR A 137 -20.37 -25.84 19.52
C THR A 137 -21.00 -26.18 20.85
N GLU A 138 -21.35 -27.45 21.07
CA GLU A 138 -21.90 -27.91 22.34
C GLU A 138 -20.87 -27.79 23.47
N ASP A 139 -19.59 -28.00 23.15
CA ASP A 139 -18.49 -27.91 24.12
C ASP A 139 -18.29 -26.48 24.64
N LEU A 140 -18.76 -25.47 23.91
CA LEU A 140 -18.65 -24.05 24.28
C LEU A 140 -19.96 -23.48 24.83
N GLY A 141 -21.02 -24.29 24.95
CA GLY A 141 -22.33 -23.83 25.43
C GLY A 141 -22.95 -22.73 24.55
N ILE A 142 -22.68 -22.75 23.25
CA ILE A 142 -23.21 -21.75 22.30
C ILE A 142 -24.43 -22.34 21.59
N SER A 143 -25.57 -21.66 21.71
CA SER A 143 -26.82 -22.07 21.08
C SER A 143 -27.45 -20.94 20.26
N LEU A 144 -27.83 -21.26 19.02
CA LEU A 144 -28.52 -20.36 18.10
C LEU A 144 -29.96 -20.83 17.89
N THR A 145 -30.92 -19.95 18.18
CA THR A 145 -32.35 -20.21 18.02
C THR A 145 -33.00 -19.17 17.11
N PRO A 146 -33.81 -19.56 16.11
CA PRO A 146 -34.08 -20.93 15.66
C PRO A 146 -32.85 -21.63 15.05
N LYS A 147 -32.88 -22.96 14.98
CA LYS A 147 -31.78 -23.76 14.39
C LYS A 147 -31.69 -23.49 12.89
N ILE A 148 -30.50 -23.17 12.41
CA ILE A 148 -30.21 -22.88 11.00
C ILE A 148 -29.10 -23.81 10.53
N GLU A 149 -29.22 -24.31 9.31
CA GLU A 149 -28.14 -25.06 8.67
C GLU A 149 -26.95 -24.15 8.40
N GLY A 150 -25.79 -24.51 8.95
CA GLY A 150 -24.55 -23.77 8.78
C GLY A 150 -23.38 -24.49 9.41
N ARG A 151 -22.22 -23.84 9.40
CA ARG A 151 -20.98 -24.33 10.00
C ARG A 151 -20.40 -23.28 10.92
N TRP A 152 -19.85 -23.73 12.04
CA TRP A 152 -19.04 -22.89 12.91
C TRP A 152 -17.58 -23.06 12.56
N ARG A 153 -16.83 -21.96 12.60
CA ARG A 153 -15.38 -21.96 12.42
C ARG A 153 -14.73 -20.86 13.25
N TRP A 154 -13.54 -21.16 13.76
CA TRP A 154 -12.68 -20.14 14.35
C TRP A 154 -11.98 -19.37 13.22
N THR A 155 -12.13 -18.04 13.18
CA THR A 155 -11.34 -17.15 12.29
C THR A 155 -9.99 -16.79 12.92
N GLY A 156 -9.86 -17.01 14.23
CA GLY A 156 -8.65 -16.88 15.03
C GLY A 156 -8.91 -17.41 16.43
N THR A 157 -7.94 -17.34 17.34
CA THR A 157 -8.07 -17.94 18.68
C THR A 157 -9.13 -17.29 19.57
N LYS A 158 -9.54 -16.05 19.26
CA LYS A 158 -10.56 -15.27 19.98
C LYS A 158 -11.88 -15.11 19.24
N THR A 159 -11.92 -15.41 17.95
CA THR A 159 -13.02 -15.01 17.07
C THR A 159 -13.72 -16.20 16.47
N LEU A 160 -14.95 -16.41 16.89
CA LEU A 160 -15.82 -17.46 16.41
C LEU A 160 -16.78 -16.90 15.35
N GLN A 161 -16.92 -17.63 14.23
CA GLN A 161 -17.79 -17.25 13.14
C GLN A 161 -18.74 -18.41 12.77
N PHE A 162 -20.04 -18.11 12.71
CA PHE A 162 -21.05 -18.97 12.11
C PHE A 162 -21.27 -18.55 10.67
N GLU A 163 -21.18 -19.51 9.75
CA GLU A 163 -21.54 -19.33 8.34
C GLU A 163 -22.77 -20.17 8.04
N ALA A 164 -23.89 -19.50 7.79
CA ALA A 164 -25.12 -20.14 7.35
C ALA A 164 -24.95 -20.66 5.91
N LYS A 165 -25.48 -21.84 5.63
CA LYS A 165 -25.47 -22.46 4.30
C LYS A 165 -26.27 -21.64 3.28
N HIS A 166 -27.28 -20.93 3.77
CA HIS A 166 -28.12 -20.01 3.00
C HIS A 166 -28.26 -18.69 3.76
N ARG A 167 -28.70 -17.64 3.06
CA ARG A 167 -29.01 -16.36 3.71
C ARG A 167 -30.02 -16.55 4.85
N LEU A 168 -29.85 -15.80 5.92
CA LEU A 168 -30.80 -15.77 7.03
C LEU A 168 -32.13 -15.20 6.53
N PRO A 169 -33.27 -15.89 6.78
CA PRO A 169 -34.59 -15.36 6.51
C PRO A 169 -34.81 -14.00 7.15
N TYR A 170 -35.40 -13.08 6.38
CA TYR A 170 -35.89 -11.79 6.89
C TYR A 170 -37.04 -12.00 7.87
N SER A 171 -37.35 -10.95 8.64
CA SER A 171 -38.48 -10.92 9.58
C SER A 171 -38.46 -12.05 10.62
N THR A 172 -37.28 -12.56 10.97
CA THR A 172 -37.09 -13.63 11.95
C THR A 172 -36.22 -13.14 13.09
N ASN A 173 -36.65 -13.40 14.32
CA ASN A 173 -35.86 -13.09 15.51
C ASN A 173 -34.91 -14.23 15.82
N TYR A 174 -33.61 -13.94 15.81
CA TYR A 174 -32.57 -14.89 16.21
C TYR A 174 -32.04 -14.54 17.59
N THR A 175 -31.88 -15.56 18.42
CA THR A 175 -31.25 -15.45 19.74
C THR A 175 -30.04 -16.36 19.78
N LEU A 176 -28.88 -15.74 20.02
CA LEU A 176 -27.64 -16.44 20.28
C LEU A 176 -27.36 -16.38 21.78
N ARG A 177 -27.32 -17.53 22.44
CA ARG A 177 -27.00 -17.65 23.87
C ARG A 177 -25.63 -18.29 24.01
N VAL A 178 -24.85 -17.74 24.93
CA VAL A 178 -23.52 -18.23 25.31
C VAL A 178 -23.55 -18.52 26.80
N ASP A 179 -23.42 -19.79 27.16
CA ASP A 179 -23.44 -20.22 28.55
C ASP A 179 -22.05 -20.06 29.16
N LYS A 180 -21.94 -19.15 30.12
CA LYS A 180 -20.67 -18.80 30.77
C LYS A 180 -19.98 -20.00 31.42
N GLU A 181 -20.75 -20.90 32.02
CA GLU A 181 -20.22 -22.08 32.74
C GLU A 181 -19.55 -23.10 31.82
N HIS A 182 -19.95 -23.16 30.55
CA HIS A 182 -19.39 -24.07 29.55
C HIS A 182 -18.34 -23.38 28.65
N CYS A 183 -18.13 -22.07 28.81
CA CYS A 183 -17.14 -21.31 28.06
C CYS A 183 -15.80 -21.27 28.82
N VAL A 184 -14.88 -22.15 28.43
CA VAL A 184 -13.52 -22.20 28.98
C VAL A 184 -12.52 -21.60 27.99
N SER A 185 -11.61 -20.76 28.46
CA SER A 185 -10.54 -20.20 27.62
C SER A 185 -9.32 -21.11 27.54
N ALA A 186 -8.50 -20.93 26.51
CA ALA A 186 -7.27 -21.69 26.32
C ALA A 186 -6.18 -21.35 27.37
N ILE A 187 -6.30 -20.19 28.03
CA ILE A 187 -5.40 -19.75 29.10
C ILE A 187 -5.91 -20.13 30.51
N GLY A 188 -7.06 -20.83 30.58
CA GLY A 188 -7.65 -21.38 31.80
C GLY A 188 -8.58 -20.45 32.56
#